data_AF-A0A7J2NNH2-F1
#
_entry.id   AF-A0A7J2NNH2-F1
#
_cell.length_a   1.000
_cell.length_b   1.000
_cell.length_c   1.000
_cell.angle_alpha   90.00
_cell.angle_beta   90.00
_cell.angle_gamma   90.00
#
_symmetry.space_group_name_H-M   'P 1'
#
loop_
_entity.id
_entity.type
_entity.pdbx_description
1 polymer ?
#
loop_
_entity_poly.entity_id
_entity_poly.type
_entity_poly.pdbx_seq_one_letter_code
_entity_poly.pdbx_strand_id
1 'polypeptide(L)'
;MSKINRFGARKKTVTRTFRIRHEWDSVLQEEAERQGVSVNVLLNKLLRKYSLYSRWSNRNNDAAFPRQTLREILKAVQIESLAEAGTKSGALDAVNIANSMGLPLNYESFTYLVTEHLGGPHFARWFQCFHHTQGNKDIFHLQHDLGHKWSVFLEKYIVSFLQSMTDTETNTRVYDYAVTLEVTRPKSKPTEQQR
;
A
#
# COMPACT_ATOMS: atom_id res chain seq x y z
N MET A 1 -16.37 10.80 -12.77
CA MET A 1 -15.40 11.89 -12.54
C MET A 1 -14.09 11.31 -11.99
N SER A 2 -13.13 11.03 -12.89
CA SER A 2 -11.82 10.46 -12.56
C SER A 2 -10.97 11.46 -11.77
N LYS A 3 -10.56 11.08 -10.56
CA LYS A 3 -9.58 11.82 -9.74
C LYS A 3 -8.30 11.00 -9.58
N ILE A 4 -7.69 10.61 -10.69
CA ILE A 4 -6.30 10.16 -10.67
C ILE A 4 -5.50 11.07 -11.58
N ASN A 5 -5.17 12.24 -11.05
CA ASN A 5 -4.11 13.08 -11.58
C ASN A 5 -3.46 13.81 -10.40
N ARG A 6 -2.38 13.24 -9.84
CA ARG A 6 -1.79 13.73 -8.58
C ARG A 6 -0.26 13.74 -8.50
N PHE A 7 0.45 13.84 -9.62
CA PHE A 7 1.92 13.88 -9.60
C PHE A 7 2.59 15.00 -10.42
N GLY A 8 1.92 16.14 -10.67
CA GLY A 8 2.59 17.25 -11.40
C GLY A 8 2.11 18.70 -11.16
N ALA A 9 0.96 18.93 -10.54
CA ALA A 9 0.45 20.29 -10.30
C ALA A 9 0.58 20.70 -8.83
N ARG A 10 0.93 21.97 -8.57
CA ARG A 10 0.93 22.59 -7.22
C ARG A 10 -0.42 22.29 -6.56
N LYS A 11 -0.41 21.45 -5.52
CA LYS A 11 -1.62 21.01 -4.85
C LYS A 11 -2.29 22.24 -4.21
N LYS A 12 -3.52 22.55 -4.63
CA LYS A 12 -4.33 23.60 -4.00
C LYS A 12 -4.50 23.25 -2.52
N THR A 13 -4.09 24.16 -1.64
CA THR A 13 -4.30 24.04 -0.19
C THR A 13 -5.57 24.80 0.20
N VAL A 14 -6.29 24.27 1.19
CA VAL A 14 -7.47 24.93 1.76
C VAL A 14 -7.29 25.02 3.26
N THR A 15 -7.45 26.22 3.82
CA THR A 15 -7.37 26.43 5.27
C THR A 15 -8.68 26.00 5.93
N ARG A 16 -8.56 25.27 7.03
CA ARG A 16 -9.69 24.88 7.89
C ARG A 16 -9.29 25.16 9.33
N THR A 17 -10.19 25.76 10.11
CA THR A 17 -9.99 26.04 11.53
C THR A 17 -10.87 25.11 12.34
N PHE A 18 -10.29 24.45 13.33
CA PHE A 18 -10.99 23.51 14.22
C PHE A 18 -10.72 23.89 15.68
N ARG A 19 -11.70 23.65 16.55
CA ARG A 19 -11.50 23.67 18.00
C ARG A 19 -11.15 22.25 18.43
N ILE A 20 -10.04 22.10 19.16
CA ILE A 20 -9.63 20.84 19.77
C ILE A 20 -9.49 21.05 21.28
N ARG A 21 -9.62 19.98 22.06
CA ARG A 21 -9.40 20.05 23.51
C ARG A 21 -7.92 20.32 23.76
N HIS A 22 -7.62 21.14 24.77
CA HIS A 22 -6.24 21.54 25.12
C HIS A 22 -5.29 20.35 25.28
N GLU A 23 -5.74 19.28 25.95
CA GLU A 23 -4.95 18.05 26.14
C GLU A 23 -4.45 17.42 24.82
N TRP A 24 -5.21 17.54 23.72
CA TRP A 24 -4.80 16.98 22.42
C TRP A 24 -3.81 17.90 21.72
N ASP A 25 -3.95 19.22 21.91
CA ASP A 25 -2.98 20.17 21.41
C ASP A 25 -1.61 19.96 22.08
N SER A 26 -1.58 19.76 23.40
CA SER A 26 -0.35 19.45 24.14
C SER A 26 0.35 18.18 23.60
N VAL A 27 -0.40 17.09 23.36
CA VAL A 27 0.15 15.86 22.77
C VAL A 27 0.68 16.10 21.35
N LEU A 28 -0.02 16.89 20.53
CA LEU A 28 0.42 17.21 19.17
C LEU A 28 1.67 18.09 19.17
N GLN A 29 1.80 19.03 20.11
CA GLN A 29 2.99 19.87 20.26
C GLN A 29 4.20 19.02 20.65
N GLU A 30 4.08 18.18 21.68
CA GLU A 30 5.16 17.28 22.11
C GLU A 30 5.62 16.35 20.98
N GLU A 31 4.67 15.74 20.26
CA GLU A 31 5.00 14.86 19.14
C GLU A 31 5.64 15.61 17.95
N ALA A 32 5.19 16.84 17.69
CA ALA A 32 5.74 17.67 16.62
C ALA A 32 7.18 18.09 16.94
N GLU A 33 7.46 18.49 18.19
CA GLU A 33 8.80 18.79 18.69
C GLU A 33 9.71 17.56 18.61
N ARG A 34 9.23 16.40 19.07
CA ARG A 34 9.98 15.12 18.99
C ARG A 34 10.36 14.76 17.56
N GLN A 35 9.48 15.04 16.60
CA GLN A 35 9.73 14.79 15.17
C GLN A 35 10.49 15.93 14.47
N GLY A 36 10.75 17.05 15.13
CA GLY A 36 11.38 18.24 14.52
C GLY A 36 10.52 18.88 13.42
N VAL A 37 9.18 18.83 13.53
CA VAL A 37 8.24 19.40 12.57
C VAL A 37 7.24 20.33 13.26
N SER A 38 6.47 21.11 12.50
CA SER A 38 5.36 21.88 13.07
C SER A 38 4.12 21.01 13.29
N VAL A 39 3.24 21.44 14.21
CA VAL A 39 1.93 20.80 14.43
C VAL A 39 1.11 20.73 13.14
N ASN A 40 1.19 21.76 12.28
CA ASN A 40 0.51 21.74 10.98
C ASN A 40 1.04 20.63 10.06
N VAL A 41 2.36 20.39 10.02
CA VAL A 41 2.94 19.29 9.24
C VAL A 41 2.49 17.94 9.80
N LEU A 42 2.48 17.78 11.13
CA LEU A 42 2.01 16.57 11.80
C LEU A 42 0.53 16.30 11.49
N LEU A 43 -0.33 17.31 11.63
CA LEU A 43 -1.77 17.20 11.31
C LEU A 43 -2.00 16.84 9.84
N ASN A 44 -1.26 17.43 8.90
CA ASN A 44 -1.37 17.06 7.49
C ASN A 44 -0.96 15.59 7.24
N LYS A 45 0.07 15.08 7.92
CA LYS A 45 0.46 13.66 7.86
C LYS A 45 -0.67 12.76 8.40
N LEU A 46 -1.26 13.12 9.55
CA LEU A 46 -2.37 12.37 10.16
C LEU A 46 -3.63 12.38 9.28
N LEU A 47 -4.02 13.54 8.74
CA LEU A 47 -5.14 13.68 7.82
C LEU A 47 -4.93 12.87 6.54
N ARG A 48 -3.72 12.88 5.99
CA ARG A 48 -3.35 12.05 4.83
C ARG A 48 -3.48 10.56 5.18
N LYS A 49 -2.90 10.13 6.31
CA LYS A 49 -2.96 8.74 6.78
C LYS A 49 -4.41 8.27 6.96
N TYR A 50 -5.24 9.07 7.62
CA TYR A 50 -6.65 8.75 7.82
C TYR A 50 -7.43 8.67 6.50
N SER A 51 -7.22 9.64 5.61
CA SER A 51 -7.95 9.72 4.32
C SER A 51 -7.61 8.57 3.37
N LEU A 52 -6.34 8.14 3.37
CA LEU A 52 -5.85 7.14 2.42
C LEU A 52 -5.83 5.72 2.99
N TYR A 53 -5.81 5.55 4.32
CA TYR A 53 -5.66 4.23 4.94
C TYR A 53 -6.51 4.01 6.20
N SER A 54 -6.32 4.77 7.29
CA SER A 54 -6.86 4.36 8.60
C SER A 54 -8.39 4.17 8.62
N ARG A 55 -9.13 4.99 7.85
CA ARG A 55 -10.59 4.84 7.75
C ARG A 55 -11.03 3.53 7.11
N TRP A 56 -10.22 2.97 6.23
CA TRP A 56 -10.47 1.71 5.54
C TRP A 56 -10.01 0.54 6.37
N SER A 57 -8.81 0.64 6.94
CA SER A 57 -8.24 -0.36 7.85
C SER A 57 -9.18 -0.67 9.02
N ASN A 58 -9.77 0.36 9.64
CA ASN A 58 -10.76 0.19 10.71
C ASN A 58 -12.07 -0.49 10.23
N ARG A 59 -12.48 -0.26 8.98
CA ARG A 59 -13.71 -0.89 8.43
C ARG A 59 -13.48 -2.35 8.06
N ASN A 60 -12.27 -2.66 7.59
CA ASN A 60 -11.86 -4.01 7.21
C ASN A 60 -11.48 -4.86 8.44
N ASN A 61 -11.51 -4.28 9.64
CA ASN A 61 -11.11 -4.92 10.88
C ASN A 61 -9.67 -5.46 10.83
N ASP A 62 -8.76 -4.68 10.23
CA ASP A 62 -7.35 -5.04 10.15
C ASP A 62 -6.76 -5.15 11.57
N ALA A 63 -5.97 -6.19 11.79
CA ALA A 63 -5.28 -6.38 13.05
C ALA A 63 -3.87 -5.75 13.03
N ALA A 64 -3.51 -5.07 14.11
CA ALA A 64 -2.18 -4.51 14.32
C ALA A 64 -1.42 -5.32 15.36
N PHE A 65 -0.21 -5.75 15.01
CA PHE A 65 0.67 -6.49 15.92
C PHE A 65 2.10 -5.96 15.87
N PRO A 66 2.89 -6.08 16.95
CA PRO A 66 4.32 -5.88 16.90
C PRO A 66 4.97 -6.80 15.86
N ARG A 67 5.97 -6.30 15.12
CA ARG A 67 6.69 -7.10 14.12
C ARG A 67 7.25 -8.40 14.69
N GLN A 68 7.70 -8.37 15.94
CA GLN A 68 8.23 -9.56 16.60
C GLN A 68 7.17 -10.66 16.77
N THR A 69 5.94 -10.29 17.15
CA THR A 69 4.83 -11.25 17.25
C THR A 69 4.55 -11.90 15.91
N LEU A 70 4.50 -11.12 14.83
CA LEU A 70 4.33 -11.66 13.48
C LEU A 70 5.47 -12.60 13.09
N ARG A 71 6.73 -12.28 13.42
CA ARG A 71 7.87 -13.17 13.16
C ARG A 71 7.73 -14.52 13.86
N GLU A 72 7.33 -14.54 15.12
CA GLU A 72 7.15 -15.79 15.86
C GLU A 72 6.01 -16.64 15.27
N ILE A 73 4.90 -16.01 14.85
CA ILE A 73 3.82 -16.71 14.13
C ILE A 73 4.36 -17.33 12.83
N LEU A 74 5.09 -16.55 12.02
CA LEU A 74 5.64 -17.02 10.75
C LEU A 74 6.60 -18.20 10.92
N LYS A 75 7.40 -18.23 12.00
CA LYS A 75 8.29 -19.37 12.29
C LYS A 75 7.50 -20.67 12.50
N ALA A 76 6.35 -20.61 13.17
CA ALA A 76 5.54 -21.77 13.51
C ALA A 76 4.74 -22.37 12.33
N VAL A 77 4.48 -21.58 11.28
CA VAL A 77 3.67 -22.02 10.12
C VAL A 77 4.55 -22.63 9.03
N GLN A 78 4.08 -23.70 8.38
CA GLN A 78 4.77 -24.31 7.24
C GLN A 78 4.75 -23.39 6.01
N ILE A 79 5.81 -23.43 5.21
CA ILE A 79 6.01 -22.47 4.12
C ILE A 79 4.99 -22.68 2.98
N GLU A 80 4.59 -23.92 2.74
CA GLU A 80 3.57 -24.30 1.75
C GLU A 80 2.21 -23.73 2.11
N SER A 81 1.84 -23.81 3.40
CA SER A 81 0.58 -23.22 3.89
C SER A 81 0.59 -21.69 3.77
N LEU A 82 1.74 -21.05 3.95
CA LEU A 82 1.88 -19.61 3.72
C LEU A 82 1.75 -19.25 2.23
N ALA A 83 2.33 -20.04 1.33
CA ALA A 83 2.19 -19.83 -0.12
C ALA A 83 0.73 -19.94 -0.57
N GLU A 84 0.01 -20.96 -0.06
CA GLU A 84 -1.42 -21.15 -0.33
C GLU A 84 -2.26 -20.00 0.22
N ALA A 85 -2.01 -19.60 1.48
CA ALA A 85 -2.68 -18.47 2.10
C ALA A 85 -2.44 -17.17 1.33
N GLY A 86 -1.20 -16.90 0.91
CA GLY A 86 -0.86 -15.75 0.09
C GLY A 86 -1.67 -15.71 -1.20
N THR A 87 -1.73 -16.83 -1.93
CA THR A 87 -2.49 -16.94 -3.19
C THR A 87 -3.97 -16.61 -2.97
N LYS A 88 -4.60 -17.27 -1.98
CA LYS A 88 -6.04 -17.10 -1.69
C LYS A 88 -6.38 -15.69 -1.23
N SER A 89 -5.61 -15.17 -0.26
CA SER A 89 -5.84 -13.83 0.31
C SER A 89 -5.61 -12.74 -0.72
N GLY A 90 -4.52 -12.80 -1.50
CA GLY A 90 -4.20 -11.76 -2.47
C GLY A 90 -5.30 -11.54 -3.51
N ALA A 91 -5.90 -12.61 -4.01
CA ALA A 91 -6.99 -12.53 -4.98
C ALA A 91 -8.26 -11.91 -4.39
N LEU A 92 -8.63 -12.35 -3.18
CA LEU A 92 -9.81 -11.86 -2.48
C LEU A 92 -9.65 -10.39 -2.06
N ASP A 93 -8.49 -10.05 -1.49
CA ASP A 93 -8.20 -8.73 -0.95
C ASP A 93 -8.08 -7.68 -2.06
N ALA A 94 -7.57 -8.05 -3.25
CA ALA A 94 -7.55 -7.15 -4.40
C ALA A 94 -8.93 -6.57 -4.71
N VAL A 95 -9.93 -7.45 -4.83
CA VAL A 95 -11.30 -7.07 -5.16
C VAL A 95 -11.94 -6.31 -4.00
N ASN A 96 -11.77 -6.80 -2.77
CA ASN A 96 -12.38 -6.19 -1.58
C ASN A 96 -11.83 -4.79 -1.28
N ILE A 97 -10.51 -4.61 -1.34
CA ILE A 97 -9.86 -3.32 -1.09
C ILE A 97 -10.23 -2.34 -2.20
N ALA A 98 -10.15 -2.75 -3.47
CA ALA A 98 -10.50 -1.89 -4.59
C ALA A 98 -11.96 -1.40 -4.49
N ASN A 99 -12.91 -2.31 -4.28
CA ASN A 99 -14.33 -1.96 -4.13
C ASN A 99 -14.57 -1.05 -2.93
N SER A 100 -13.99 -1.38 -1.78
CA SER A 100 -14.13 -0.59 -0.56
C SER A 100 -13.61 0.84 -0.74
N MET A 101 -12.51 1.00 -1.47
CA MET A 101 -11.89 2.29 -1.76
C MET A 101 -12.48 3.00 -3.00
N GLY A 102 -13.39 2.35 -3.74
CA GLY A 102 -13.97 2.86 -4.99
C GLY A 102 -12.95 2.96 -6.14
N LEU A 103 -11.95 2.08 -6.16
CA LEU A 103 -10.92 2.01 -7.18
C LEU A 103 -11.34 1.05 -8.31
N PRO A 104 -11.04 1.38 -9.58
CA PRO A 104 -11.24 0.44 -10.68
C PRO A 104 -10.26 -0.74 -10.60
N LEU A 105 -10.68 -1.93 -11.04
CA LEU A 105 -9.81 -3.10 -11.20
C LEU A 105 -8.94 -2.92 -12.45
N ASN A 106 -7.81 -2.23 -12.29
CA ASN A 106 -6.85 -2.00 -13.35
C ASN A 106 -5.42 -1.83 -12.80
N TYR A 107 -4.46 -1.71 -13.71
CA TYR A 107 -3.04 -1.64 -13.40
C TYR A 107 -2.62 -0.38 -12.62
N GLU A 108 -3.30 0.75 -12.86
CA GLU A 108 -3.03 2.00 -12.13
C GLU A 108 -3.43 1.87 -10.66
N SER A 109 -4.61 1.30 -10.39
CA SER A 109 -5.05 1.00 -9.02
C SER A 109 -4.14 -0.02 -8.35
N PHE A 110 -3.71 -1.08 -9.05
CA PHE A 110 -2.73 -2.03 -8.54
C PHE A 110 -1.44 -1.32 -8.09
N THR A 111 -0.88 -0.49 -8.97
CA THR A 111 0.35 0.27 -8.70
C THR A 111 0.18 1.14 -7.45
N TYR A 112 -0.94 1.87 -7.34
CA TYR A 112 -1.24 2.67 -6.15
C TYR A 112 -1.37 1.80 -4.87
N LEU A 113 -2.06 0.67 -4.94
CA LEU A 113 -2.29 -0.19 -3.79
C LEU A 113 -0.98 -0.82 -3.29
N VAL A 114 -0.11 -1.27 -4.19
CA VAL A 114 1.19 -1.86 -3.81
C VAL A 114 2.14 -0.78 -3.27
N THR A 115 2.27 0.35 -3.96
CA THR A 115 3.26 1.39 -3.60
C THR A 115 2.85 2.20 -2.38
N GLU A 116 1.58 2.60 -2.29
CA GLU A 116 1.08 3.44 -1.20
C GLU A 116 0.36 2.58 -0.15
N HIS A 117 -0.72 1.89 -0.50
CA HIS A 117 -1.59 1.27 0.51
C HIS A 117 -0.88 0.19 1.34
N LEU A 118 -0.22 -0.77 0.67
CA LEU A 118 0.49 -1.88 1.30
C LEU A 118 1.93 -1.50 1.69
N GLY A 119 2.65 -0.86 0.77
CA GLY A 119 4.09 -0.59 0.87
C GLY A 119 4.49 0.80 1.38
N GLY A 120 3.53 1.71 1.57
CA GLY A 120 3.87 3.09 1.90
C GLY A 120 4.25 3.27 3.38
N PRO A 121 5.20 4.17 3.68
CA PRO A 121 5.82 4.30 5.02
C PRO A 121 4.85 4.75 6.12
N HIS A 122 3.65 5.23 5.74
CA HIS A 122 2.65 5.74 6.67
C HIS A 122 1.35 4.91 6.69
N PHE A 123 1.33 3.77 6.00
CA PHE A 123 0.13 2.94 5.78
C PHE A 123 0.29 1.54 6.38
N ALA A 124 -0.05 0.47 5.65
CA ALA A 124 -0.02 -0.90 6.17
C ALA A 124 1.41 -1.38 6.49
N ARG A 125 2.42 -0.89 5.75
CA ARG A 125 3.84 -1.15 5.99
C ARG A 125 4.21 -2.65 5.98
N TRP A 126 3.58 -3.41 5.09
CA TRP A 126 3.90 -4.82 4.86
C TRP A 126 5.32 -5.02 4.30
N PHE A 127 5.76 -4.01 3.54
CA PHE A 127 7.07 -3.88 2.95
C PHE A 127 7.32 -2.37 2.69
N GLN A 128 8.53 -2.04 2.27
CA GLN A 128 8.85 -0.79 1.60
C GLN A 128 8.93 -1.06 0.09
N CYS A 129 8.14 -0.34 -0.71
CA CYS A 129 8.13 -0.52 -2.15
C CYS A 129 9.07 0.49 -2.83
N PHE A 130 10.03 -0.02 -3.60
CA PHE A 130 10.79 0.77 -4.57
C PHE A 130 10.25 0.46 -5.96
N HIS A 131 9.65 1.46 -6.60
CA HIS A 131 9.00 1.32 -7.91
C HIS A 131 9.80 2.07 -8.97
N HIS A 132 10.18 1.36 -10.03
CA HIS A 132 10.95 1.91 -11.14
C HIS A 132 10.31 1.50 -12.46
N THR A 133 10.30 2.42 -13.43
CA THR A 133 9.85 2.13 -14.80
C THR A 133 11.06 2.00 -15.72
N GLN A 134 11.15 0.91 -16.47
CA GLN A 134 12.18 0.65 -17.48
C GLN A 134 11.52 0.24 -18.80
N GLY A 135 11.52 1.15 -19.79
CA GLY A 135 10.87 0.89 -21.07
C GLY A 135 9.37 0.61 -20.89
N ASN A 136 8.87 -0.53 -21.36
CA ASN A 136 7.49 -0.96 -21.18
C ASN A 136 7.26 -1.80 -19.91
N LYS A 137 8.25 -1.92 -19.03
CA LYS A 137 8.16 -2.71 -17.80
C LYS A 137 8.20 -1.82 -16.57
N ASP A 138 7.49 -2.25 -15.53
CA ASP A 138 7.66 -1.73 -14.18
C ASP A 138 8.29 -2.78 -13.30
N ILE A 139 9.18 -2.33 -12.42
CA ILE A 139 9.87 -3.14 -11.44
C ILE A 139 9.43 -2.67 -10.06
N PHE A 140 8.88 -3.58 -9.27
CA PHE A 140 8.50 -3.39 -7.88
C PHE A 140 9.44 -4.19 -7.01
N HIS A 141 10.30 -3.54 -6.25
CA HIS A 141 11.16 -4.17 -5.25
C HIS A 141 10.56 -3.95 -3.86
N LEU A 142 10.08 -5.03 -3.25
CA LEU A 142 9.34 -5.04 -1.98
C LEU A 142 10.27 -5.48 -0.84
N GLN A 143 10.86 -4.55 -0.11
CA GLN A 143 11.82 -4.84 0.96
C GLN A 143 11.15 -4.95 2.34
N HIS A 144 11.55 -5.93 3.16
CA HIS A 144 11.01 -6.15 4.52
C HIS A 144 12.03 -6.81 5.45
N ASP A 145 11.68 -7.06 6.73
CA ASP A 145 12.56 -7.57 7.78
C ASP A 145 11.97 -8.80 8.52
N LEU A 146 11.23 -9.65 7.78
CA LEU A 146 10.42 -10.75 8.31
C LEU A 146 10.88 -12.16 7.87
N GLY A 147 11.93 -12.25 7.04
CA GLY A 147 12.52 -13.52 6.61
C GLY A 147 11.80 -14.20 5.45
N HIS A 148 12.43 -15.26 4.92
CA HIS A 148 12.07 -15.92 3.66
C HIS A 148 10.61 -16.37 3.57
N LYS A 149 10.05 -16.88 4.68
CA LYS A 149 8.64 -17.31 4.74
C LYS A 149 7.66 -16.16 4.43
N TRP A 150 7.97 -14.94 4.87
CA TRP A 150 7.18 -13.76 4.51
C TRP A 150 7.35 -13.39 3.05
N SER A 151 8.56 -13.53 2.49
CA SER A 151 8.83 -13.25 1.08
C SER A 151 8.05 -14.19 0.17
N VAL A 152 7.96 -15.48 0.51
CA VAL A 152 7.12 -16.45 -0.21
C VAL A 152 5.63 -16.09 -0.12
N PHE A 153 5.14 -15.74 1.08
CA PHE A 153 3.77 -15.27 1.23
C PHE A 153 3.50 -14.02 0.36
N LEU A 154 4.38 -13.01 0.44
CA LEU A 154 4.26 -11.77 -0.31
C LEU A 154 4.28 -11.99 -1.82
N GLU A 155 5.16 -12.87 -2.31
CA GLU A 155 5.19 -13.21 -3.74
C GLU A 155 3.84 -13.75 -4.20
N LYS A 156 3.32 -14.78 -3.53
CA LYS A 156 2.04 -15.38 -3.89
C LYS A 156 0.88 -14.40 -3.75
N TYR A 157 0.88 -13.61 -2.68
CA TYR A 157 -0.11 -12.59 -2.43
C TYR A 157 -0.13 -11.52 -3.52
N ILE A 158 1.00 -10.89 -3.82
CA ILE A 158 1.04 -9.78 -4.78
C ILE A 158 0.80 -10.27 -6.22
N VAL A 159 1.26 -11.48 -6.58
CA VAL A 159 0.97 -12.06 -7.90
C VAL A 159 -0.52 -12.34 -8.08
N SER A 160 -1.18 -13.00 -7.11
CA SER A 160 -2.62 -13.26 -7.23
C SER A 160 -3.45 -11.98 -7.15
N PHE A 161 -2.97 -10.99 -6.39
CA PHE A 161 -3.55 -9.65 -6.33
C PHE A 161 -3.49 -8.94 -7.70
N LEU A 162 -2.33 -8.97 -8.36
CA LEU A 162 -2.15 -8.41 -9.70
C LEU A 162 -3.06 -9.08 -10.74
N GLN A 163 -3.11 -10.41 -10.73
CA GLN A 163 -3.93 -11.21 -11.64
C GLN A 163 -5.43 -10.97 -11.45
N SER A 164 -5.86 -10.64 -10.23
CA SER A 164 -7.26 -10.31 -9.94
C SER A 164 -7.66 -8.89 -10.39
N MET A 165 -6.68 -8.04 -10.70
CA MET A 165 -6.91 -6.67 -11.16
C MET A 165 -6.58 -6.48 -12.64
N THR A 166 -5.76 -7.34 -13.24
CA THR A 166 -5.20 -7.15 -14.58
C THR A 166 -4.83 -8.48 -15.25
N ASP A 167 -4.84 -8.49 -16.58
CA ASP A 167 -4.35 -9.62 -17.40
C ASP A 167 -2.85 -9.53 -17.72
N THR A 168 -2.05 -8.90 -16.85
CA THR A 168 -0.63 -8.65 -17.13
C THR A 168 0.25 -9.82 -16.70
N GLU A 169 1.23 -10.15 -17.54
CA GLU A 169 2.27 -11.11 -17.19
C GLU A 169 3.28 -10.49 -16.22
N THR A 170 3.72 -11.30 -15.26
CA THR A 170 4.68 -10.91 -14.22
C THR A 170 5.74 -11.98 -14.03
N ASN A 171 6.98 -11.56 -13.85
CA ASN A 171 8.08 -12.42 -13.42
C ASN A 171 8.51 -12.01 -12.01
N THR A 172 8.76 -13.00 -11.15
CA THR A 172 9.13 -12.77 -9.76
C THR A 172 10.52 -13.29 -9.43
N ARG A 173 11.17 -12.63 -8.48
CA ARG A 173 12.38 -13.12 -7.80
C ARG A 173 12.19 -12.97 -6.30
N VAL A 174 12.34 -14.06 -5.57
CA VAL A 174 12.17 -14.12 -4.11
C VAL A 174 13.54 -14.20 -3.45
N TYR A 175 13.76 -13.34 -2.45
CA TYR A 175 14.94 -13.31 -1.59
C TYR A 175 14.46 -13.44 -0.13
N ASP A 176 15.38 -13.59 0.82
CA ASP A 176 14.99 -13.75 2.24
C ASP A 176 14.29 -12.54 2.85
N TYR A 177 14.54 -11.35 2.31
CA TYR A 177 14.05 -10.07 2.86
C TYR A 177 13.47 -9.16 1.78
N ALA A 178 13.25 -9.69 0.58
CA ALA A 178 12.68 -8.94 -0.51
C ALA A 178 11.97 -9.81 -1.54
N VAL A 179 11.01 -9.22 -2.24
CA VAL A 179 10.42 -9.78 -3.46
C VAL A 179 10.56 -8.74 -4.56
N THR A 180 11.03 -9.15 -5.72
CA THR A 180 11.05 -8.30 -6.92
C THR A 180 10.03 -8.81 -7.91
N LEU A 181 9.13 -7.93 -8.37
CA LEU A 181 8.19 -8.20 -9.44
C LEU A 181 8.56 -7.35 -10.65
N GLU A 182 8.62 -7.98 -11.81
CA GLU A 182 8.80 -7.32 -13.09
C GLU A 182 7.52 -7.53 -13.91
N VAL A 183 6.77 -6.46 -14.13
CA VAL A 183 5.45 -6.50 -14.78
C VAL A 183 5.52 -5.77 -16.11
N THR A 184 5.01 -6.39 -17.17
CA THR A 184 4.86 -5.72 -18.46
C THR A 184 3.64 -4.83 -18.42
N ARG A 185 3.82 -3.52 -18.64
CA ARG A 185 2.73 -2.55 -18.57
C ARG A 185 1.68 -2.85 -19.65
N PRO A 186 0.38 -2.90 -19.30
CA PRO A 186 -0.66 -3.11 -20.28
C PRO A 186 -0.71 -1.92 -21.24
N LYS A 187 -0.98 -2.19 -22.52
CA LYS A 187 -1.14 -1.13 -23.53
C LYS A 187 -2.28 -0.20 -23.10
N SER A 188 -2.00 1.10 -23.01
CA SER A 188 -3.05 2.10 -22.74
C SER A 188 -4.12 2.01 -23.81
N LYS A 189 -5.37 1.69 -23.43
CA LYS A 189 -6.51 1.79 -24.36
C LYS A 189 -6.60 3.26 -24.81
N PRO A 190 -6.75 3.55 -26.11
CA PRO A 190 -7.01 4.91 -26.57
C PRO A 190 -8.26 5.42 -25.85
N THR A 191 -8.15 6.58 -25.23
CA THR A 191 -9.30 7.25 -24.63
C THR A 191 -10.28 7.59 -25.74
N GLU A 192 -11.40 6.88 -25.84
CA GLU A 192 -12.52 7.34 -26.63
C GLU A 192 -12.95 8.70 -26.08
N GLN A 193 -12.59 9.75 -26.82
CA GLN A 193 -13.14 11.08 -26.63
C GLN A 193 -14.64 10.97 -26.88
N GLN A 194 -15.42 10.89 -25.80
CA GLN A 194 -16.87 11.04 -25.87
C GLN A 194 -17.15 12.47 -26.32
N ARG A 195 -17.75 12.55 -27.52
CA ARG A 195 -18.35 13.73 -28.13
C ARG A 195 -19.51 14.26 -27.29
#